data_AF-A0A1H3G912-F1
#
_entry.id   AF-A0A1H3G912-F1
#
_cell.length_a   1.000
_cell.length_b   1.000
_cell.length_c   1.000
_cell.angle_alpha   90.00
_cell.angle_beta   90.00
_cell.angle_gamma   90.00
#
_symmetry.space_group_name_H-M   'P 1'
#
loop_
_entity.id
_entity.type
_entity.pdbx_description
1 polymer ?
#
loop_
_entity_poly.entity_id
_entity_poly.type
_entity_poly.pdbx_seq_one_letter_code
_entity_poly.pdbx_strand_id
1 'polypeptide(L)'
;MKKFFKYLCIGISIPIVTLCFSSLVFAWSATTLDHGNAKWEGGESKNSYLYSRVMDLKRDGIRYHATVWVKCDNGSYNYKEGKTTDLGSNGWIQVRKKASHTNPFVSEKAGYKDFGRVK
;
A
#
# COMPACT_ATOMS: atom_id res chain seq x y z
N MET A 1 -11.87 -44.21 27.67
CA MET A 1 -10.63 -43.86 26.93
C MET A 1 -10.96 -42.80 25.89
N LYS A 2 -10.06 -41.81 25.74
CA LYS A 2 -9.89 -40.84 24.64
C LYS A 2 -10.88 -39.65 24.54
N LYS A 3 -10.36 -38.53 25.05
CA LYS A 3 -10.61 -37.12 24.71
C LYS A 3 -10.77 -36.90 23.21
N PHE A 4 -11.53 -35.89 22.77
CA PHE A 4 -11.04 -34.86 21.84
C PHE A 4 -12.03 -33.68 21.75
N PHE A 5 -11.70 -32.62 22.49
CA PHE A 5 -12.05 -31.24 22.15
C PHE A 5 -11.67 -30.96 20.69
N LYS A 6 -12.61 -30.49 19.87
CA LYS A 6 -12.28 -29.67 18.70
C LYS A 6 -13.25 -28.52 18.57
N TYR A 7 -12.76 -27.37 19.01
CA TYR A 7 -13.22 -26.04 18.64
C TYR A 7 -13.44 -25.99 17.13
N LEU A 8 -14.70 -25.86 16.72
CA LEU A 8 -15.03 -25.48 15.35
C LEU A 8 -14.75 -23.97 15.27
N CYS A 9 -13.51 -23.63 14.89
CA CYS A 9 -13.13 -22.26 14.58
C CYS A 9 -14.04 -21.75 13.48
N ILE A 10 -14.94 -20.84 13.84
CA ILE A 10 -15.71 -20.00 12.94
C ILE A 10 -14.67 -19.21 12.14
N GLY A 11 -14.38 -19.69 10.93
CA GLY A 11 -13.50 -19.02 10.00
C GLY A 11 -14.14 -17.70 9.60
N ILE A 12 -13.67 -16.62 10.22
CA ILE A 12 -13.97 -15.26 9.76
C ILE A 12 -13.27 -15.12 8.40
N SER A 13 -14.01 -15.40 7.33
CA SER A 13 -13.62 -15.02 5.98
C SER A 13 -13.66 -13.49 5.92
N ILE A 14 -12.52 -12.85 6.16
CA ILE A 14 -12.36 -11.41 5.97
C ILE A 14 -12.55 -11.14 4.47
N PRO A 15 -13.58 -10.39 4.05
CA PRO A 15 -13.71 -10.03 2.64
C PRO A 15 -12.48 -9.20 2.25
N ILE A 16 -11.74 -9.69 1.27
CA ILE A 16 -10.67 -8.93 0.62
C ILE A 16 -11.38 -7.82 -0.16
N VAL A 17 -11.54 -6.67 0.48
CA VAL A 17 -12.09 -5.47 -0.15
C VAL A 17 -10.99 -4.91 -1.05
N THR A 18 -10.98 -5.33 -2.32
CA THR A 18 -10.07 -4.81 -3.36
C THR A 18 -10.50 -3.40 -3.77
N LEU A 19 -10.32 -2.42 -2.88
CA LEU A 19 -10.47 -1.00 -3.23
C LEU A 19 -9.20 -0.53 -3.94
N CYS A 20 -9.26 -0.40 -5.27
CA CYS A 20 -8.24 0.31 -6.04
C CYS A 20 -8.35 1.81 -5.75
N PHE A 21 -7.55 2.31 -4.79
CA PHE A 21 -7.41 3.74 -4.55
C PHE A 21 -6.34 4.32 -5.49
N SER A 22 -6.74 5.26 -6.36
CA SER A 22 -5.81 6.05 -7.17
C SER A 22 -6.02 7.54 -6.89
N SER A 23 -4.98 8.25 -6.47
CA SER A 23 -5.01 9.72 -6.36
C SER A 23 -4.26 10.36 -7.51
N LEU A 24 -4.75 11.51 -7.98
CA LEU A 24 -3.97 12.41 -8.84
C LEU A 24 -2.78 12.94 -8.03
N VAL A 25 -1.55 12.81 -8.57
CA VAL A 25 -0.33 13.25 -7.91
C VAL A 25 -0.14 14.74 -8.19
N PHE A 26 -0.78 15.62 -7.41
CA PHE A 26 -0.56 17.07 -7.53
C PHE A 26 0.31 17.68 -6.43
N ALA A 27 0.58 16.94 -5.35
CA ALA A 27 1.61 17.32 -4.37
C ALA A 27 1.93 16.12 -3.47
N TRP A 28 0.88 15.53 -2.89
CA TRP A 28 0.95 14.46 -1.92
C TRP A 28 -0.47 13.99 -1.58
N SER A 29 -0.65 12.69 -1.40
CA SER A 29 -1.89 12.07 -0.94
C SER A 29 -1.55 11.06 0.15
N ALA A 30 -2.42 10.96 1.14
CA ALA A 30 -2.28 10.01 2.22
C ALA A 30 -3.64 9.44 2.60
N THR A 31 -3.65 8.18 3.01
CA THR A 31 -4.86 7.50 3.48
C THR A 31 -4.51 6.65 4.69
N THR A 32 -5.29 6.80 5.76
CA THR A 32 -5.20 5.92 6.92
C THR A 32 -5.82 4.57 6.57
N LEU A 33 -5.12 3.50 6.90
CA LEU A 33 -5.52 2.13 6.63
C LEU A 33 -5.66 1.39 7.95
N ASP A 34 -6.48 0.34 7.94
CA ASP A 34 -6.74 -0.51 9.09
C ASP A 34 -6.94 0.27 10.41
N HIS A 35 -7.95 1.13 10.46
CA HIS A 35 -8.28 1.91 11.66
C HIS A 35 -7.12 2.76 12.20
N GLY A 36 -6.18 3.16 11.32
CA GLY A 36 -5.01 3.97 11.67
C GLY A 36 -3.78 3.16 12.09
N ASN A 37 -3.83 1.83 12.01
CA ASN A 37 -2.66 0.98 12.28
C ASN A 37 -1.68 0.94 11.10
N ALA A 38 -2.15 1.28 9.90
CA ALA A 38 -1.32 1.42 8.71
C ALA A 38 -1.62 2.73 7.99
N LYS A 39 -0.73 3.12 7.08
CA LYS A 39 -0.90 4.32 6.27
C LYS A 39 -0.36 4.08 4.87
N TRP A 40 -1.12 4.52 3.88
CA TRP A 40 -0.61 4.71 2.53
C TRP A 40 -0.28 6.17 2.29
N GLU A 41 0.80 6.42 1.56
CA GLU A 41 1.16 7.73 1.03
C GLU A 41 1.64 7.61 -0.42
N GLY A 42 1.19 8.54 -1.26
CA GLY A 42 1.65 8.67 -2.63
C GLY A 42 1.83 10.12 -2.99
N GLY A 43 2.70 10.40 -3.96
CA GLY A 43 2.95 11.79 -4.34
C GLY A 43 4.15 11.94 -5.25
N GLU A 44 4.59 13.17 -5.40
CA GLU A 44 5.82 13.52 -6.09
C GLU A 44 6.78 14.20 -5.11
N SER A 45 8.04 13.79 -5.14
CA SER A 45 9.09 14.42 -4.34
C SER A 45 9.65 15.66 -5.05
N LYS A 46 10.36 16.52 -4.29
CA LYS A 46 11.00 17.73 -4.83
C LYS A 46 11.98 17.48 -5.99
N ASN A 47 12.48 16.25 -6.14
CA ASN A 47 13.41 15.86 -7.21
C ASN A 47 12.69 15.19 -8.39
N SER A 48 11.38 15.41 -8.55
CA SER A 48 10.54 14.82 -9.59
C SER A 48 10.57 13.29 -9.61
N TYR A 49 10.52 12.69 -8.43
CA TYR A 49 10.25 11.25 -8.29
C TYR A 49 8.85 11.05 -7.75
N LEU A 50 8.02 10.36 -8.53
CA LEU A 50 6.78 9.77 -8.06
C LEU A 50 7.10 8.68 -7.05
N TYR A 51 6.29 8.59 -6.02
CA TYR A 51 6.38 7.52 -5.04
C TYR A 51 5.00 7.05 -4.61
N SER A 52 4.96 5.79 -4.20
CA SER A 52 3.83 5.19 -3.49
C SER A 52 4.39 4.27 -2.43
N ARG A 53 3.85 4.36 -1.21
CA ARG A 53 4.31 3.58 -0.06
C ARG A 53 3.19 3.19 0.88
N VAL A 54 3.31 2.00 1.47
CA VAL A 54 2.48 1.52 2.57
C VAL A 54 3.37 1.28 3.79
N MET A 55 2.95 1.81 4.94
CA MET A 55 3.68 1.82 6.19
C MET A 55 2.84 1.18 7.29
N ASP A 56 3.51 0.40 8.13
CA ASP A 56 2.99 -0.05 9.41
C ASP A 56 3.24 1.05 10.46
N LEU A 57 2.22 1.43 11.23
CA LEU A 57 2.31 2.49 12.23
C LEU A 57 2.31 1.98 13.68
N LYS A 58 2.12 0.68 13.92
CA LYS A 58 2.07 0.13 15.28
C LYS A 58 2.97 -1.08 15.48
N ARG A 59 3.46 -1.23 16.71
CA ARG A 59 4.21 -2.41 17.14
C ARG A 59 3.27 -3.37 17.87
N ASP A 60 2.38 -3.99 17.12
CA ASP A 60 1.38 -4.96 17.61
C ASP A 60 1.62 -6.39 17.10
N GLY A 61 2.68 -6.59 16.30
CA GLY A 61 3.01 -7.87 15.69
C GLY A 61 2.22 -8.20 14.43
N ILE A 62 1.34 -7.30 13.97
CA ILE A 62 0.64 -7.42 12.69
C ILE A 62 1.52 -6.80 11.61
N ARG A 63 1.60 -7.46 10.44
CA ARG A 63 2.23 -6.88 9.24
C ARG A 63 1.20 -6.73 8.14
N TYR A 64 1.52 -5.94 7.12
CA TYR A 64 0.61 -5.65 6.02
C TYR A 64 1.21 -6.09 4.69
N HIS A 65 0.41 -6.78 3.90
CA HIS A 65 0.68 -7.02 2.50
C HIS A 65 0.03 -5.92 1.66
N ALA A 66 0.71 -5.47 0.60
CA ALA A 66 0.12 -4.59 -0.41
C ALA A 66 0.94 -4.60 -1.71
N THR A 67 0.29 -4.23 -2.80
CA THR A 67 0.95 -3.77 -4.02
C THR A 67 0.87 -2.25 -4.10
N VAL A 68 2.01 -1.56 -4.11
CA VAL A 68 2.12 -0.11 -4.32
C VAL A 68 2.56 0.19 -5.74
N TRP A 69 2.06 1.27 -6.33
CA TRP A 69 2.32 1.58 -7.72
C TRP A 69 2.36 3.08 -8.03
N VAL A 70 3.06 3.43 -9.10
CA VAL A 70 3.13 4.76 -9.70
C VAL A 70 3.01 4.67 -11.22
N LYS A 71 2.34 5.64 -11.84
CA LYS A 71 2.12 5.72 -13.29
C LYS A 71 2.44 7.12 -13.80
N CYS A 72 3.38 7.15 -14.73
CA CYS A 72 3.80 8.29 -15.54
C CYS A 72 2.71 8.84 -16.45
N ASP A 73 2.78 10.12 -16.79
CA ASP A 73 1.88 10.77 -17.75
C ASP A 73 2.01 10.21 -19.18
N ASN A 74 3.18 9.65 -19.52
CA ASN A 74 3.44 8.90 -20.74
C ASN A 74 2.95 7.44 -20.70
N GLY A 75 2.28 7.05 -19.61
CA GLY A 75 1.75 5.69 -19.42
C GLY A 75 2.74 4.69 -18.83
N SER A 76 4.03 5.02 -18.71
CA SER A 76 5.00 4.12 -18.11
C SER A 76 4.73 3.91 -16.62
N TYR A 77 5.02 2.72 -16.11
CA TYR A 77 4.51 2.26 -14.82
C TYR A 77 5.64 1.64 -13.99
N ASN A 78 5.52 1.69 -12.67
CA ASN A 78 6.35 0.92 -11.76
C ASN A 78 5.52 0.48 -10.56
N TYR A 79 5.75 -0.74 -10.07
CA TYR A 79 5.03 -1.28 -8.93
C TYR A 79 5.93 -2.17 -8.08
N LYS A 80 5.51 -2.36 -6.84
CA LYS A 80 6.13 -3.30 -5.92
C LYS A 80 5.05 -3.96 -5.08
N GLU A 81 5.04 -5.29 -5.11
CA GLU A 81 4.28 -6.12 -4.18
C GLU A 81 5.21 -6.56 -3.04
N GLY A 82 4.67 -6.65 -1.83
CA GLY A 82 5.45 -7.12 -0.69
C GLY A 82 4.68 -7.03 0.62
N LYS A 83 5.44 -7.17 1.70
CA LYS A 83 4.96 -7.07 3.07
C LYS A 83 5.73 -6.01 3.83
N THR A 84 5.09 -5.35 4.79
CA THR A 84 5.82 -4.55 5.76
C THR A 84 6.66 -5.47 6.65
N THR A 85 7.90 -5.07 6.91
CA THR A 85 8.86 -5.88 7.69
C THR A 85 9.15 -5.27 9.06
N ASP A 86 8.93 -3.98 9.20
CA ASP A 86 9.18 -3.17 10.39
C ASP A 86 8.27 -1.94 10.42
N LEU A 87 8.26 -1.27 11.58
CA LEU A 87 7.52 -0.04 11.83
C LEU A 87 8.01 1.11 10.94
N GLY A 88 7.05 1.89 10.43
CA GLY A 88 7.29 3.14 9.74
C GLY A 88 8.15 2.98 8.49
N SER A 89 9.15 3.84 8.35
CA SER A 89 10.02 3.88 7.17
C SER A 89 11.03 2.72 7.11
N ASN A 90 11.29 2.04 8.23
CA ASN A 90 12.29 0.98 8.30
C ASN A 90 11.84 -0.30 7.60
N GLY A 91 10.53 -0.48 7.42
CA GLY A 91 9.97 -1.68 6.81
C GLY A 91 8.77 -1.42 5.91
N TRP A 92 8.69 -0.26 5.28
CA TRP A 92 7.61 0.04 4.34
C TRP A 92 7.73 -0.76 3.03
N ILE A 93 6.59 -0.89 2.35
CA ILE A 93 6.58 -1.29 0.95
C ILE A 93 6.61 0.01 0.15
N GLN A 94 7.63 0.23 -0.68
CA GLN A 94 7.76 1.46 -1.46
C GLN A 94 8.18 1.17 -2.90
N VAL A 95 7.58 1.90 -3.84
CA VAL A 95 8.07 2.04 -5.21
C VAL A 95 8.35 3.51 -5.50
N ARG A 96 9.34 3.76 -6.36
CA ARG A 96 9.66 5.09 -6.90
C ARG A 96 9.88 5.02 -8.40
N LYS A 97 9.59 6.12 -9.10
CA LYS A 97 9.88 6.30 -10.52
C LYS A 97 10.08 7.79 -10.79
N LYS A 98 11.04 8.13 -11.65
CA LYS A 98 11.19 9.52 -12.11
C LYS A 98 9.93 9.92 -12.89
N ALA A 99 9.33 11.05 -12.55
CA ALA A 99 8.21 11.61 -13.28
C ALA A 99 8.66 11.99 -14.71
N SER A 100 7.77 11.83 -15.68
CA SER A 100 8.10 12.14 -17.08
C SER A 100 7.79 13.59 -17.43
N HIS A 101 6.68 14.14 -16.94
CA HIS A 101 6.23 15.51 -17.28
C HIS A 101 6.24 15.80 -18.79
N THR A 102 5.86 14.79 -19.58
CA THR A 102 5.88 14.86 -21.04
C THR A 102 4.52 15.17 -21.63
N ASN A 103 3.43 14.99 -20.87
CA ASN A 103 2.07 15.19 -21.36
C ASN A 103 1.27 16.12 -20.41
N PRO A 104 1.01 17.38 -20.80
CA PRO A 104 0.32 18.34 -19.94
C PRO A 104 -1.17 18.01 -19.68
N PHE A 105 -1.77 17.10 -20.45
CA PHE A 105 -3.18 16.72 -20.33
C PHE A 105 -3.39 15.42 -19.55
N VAL A 106 -2.31 14.70 -19.20
CA VAL A 106 -2.40 13.45 -18.47
C VAL A 106 -1.72 13.62 -17.13
N SER A 107 -2.46 13.42 -16.05
CA SER A 107 -1.87 13.50 -14.71
C SER A 107 -1.11 12.24 -14.34
N GLU A 108 0.00 12.48 -13.65
CA GLU A 108 0.76 11.51 -12.89
C GLU A 108 -0.09 10.87 -11.78
N LYS A 109 0.09 9.56 -11.53
CA LYS A 109 -0.73 8.81 -10.57
C LYS A 109 0.12 7.95 -9.63
N ALA A 110 -0.38 7.81 -8.41
CA ALA A 110 0.14 6.88 -7.42
C ALA A 110 -1.03 6.18 -6.73
N GLY A 111 -0.80 4.96 -6.25
CA GLY A 111 -1.82 4.22 -5.54
C GLY A 111 -1.31 2.94 -4.91
N TYR A 112 -2.24 2.22 -4.30
CA TYR A 112 -2.03 0.89 -3.76
C TYR A 112 -3.23 0.00 -4.08
N LYS A 113 -3.04 -1.31 -4.00
CA LYS A 113 -4.09 -2.33 -4.10
C LYS A 113 -3.69 -3.57 -3.30
N ASP A 114 -4.63 -4.51 -3.16
CA ASP A 114 -4.43 -5.79 -2.48
C ASP A 114 -3.90 -5.64 -1.04
N PHE A 115 -4.36 -4.58 -0.37
CA PHE A 115 -4.00 -4.29 1.01
C PHE A 115 -4.70 -5.27 1.97
N GLY A 116 -3.92 -5.91 2.83
CA GLY A 116 -4.45 -6.81 3.84
C GLY A 116 -3.46 -7.09 4.96
N ARG A 117 -3.97 -7.56 6.10
CA ARG A 117 -3.15 -8.03 7.22
C ARG A 117 -2.50 -9.37 6.87
N VAL A 118 -1.26 -9.57 7.30
CA VAL A 118 -0.55 -10.84 7.24
C VAL A 118 0.03 -11.17 8.62
N LYS A 119 -0.07 -12.45 8.99
CA LYS A 119 0.54 -13.02 10.20
C LYS A 119 2.01 -13.36 9.96
#